data_AF-A0A832M5F8-F1
#
_entry.id   AF-A0A832M5F8-F1
#
_cell.length_a   1.000
_cell.length_b   1.000
_cell.length_c   1.000
_cell.angle_alpha   90.00
_cell.angle_beta   90.00
_cell.angle_gamma   90.00
#
_symmetry.space_group_name_H-M   'P 1'
#
loop_
_entity.id
_entity.type
_entity.pdbx_description
1 polymer ?
#
loop_
_entity_poly.entity_id
_entity_poly.type
_entity_poly.pdbx_seq_one_letter_code
_entity_poly.pdbx_strand_id
1 'polypeptide(L)'
;MSNKLPLVVKNFVKATSFWRDNRLILRELRFFPWVVALALLFPLLAAIFEGFGIGFLLAFLQNLVTPNAEPVRSGIEWIDVWVLGANGSSLEQLVRVSGLILLSTWIRAVFNYLTSVYMGLARIRLVDRLYRQIFEQLQSLSLSFFGQTRAGNLVNTLTSEVGQLQNFIGAFSFLFTKGLVLVVYAVIAISISWQLTVASILLFGLMAVGLTTLNRRVREL
;
A
#
# COMPACT_ATOMS: atom_id res chain seq x y z
N MET A 1 25.13 3.57 -27.64
CA MET A 1 25.29 2.65 -26.49
C MET A 1 23.94 2.03 -26.17
N SER A 2 23.71 0.78 -26.62
CA SER A 2 22.44 0.05 -26.49
C SER A 2 22.37 -0.61 -25.12
N ASN A 3 21.52 -0.08 -24.24
CA ASN A 3 21.33 -0.63 -22.91
C ASN A 3 20.40 -1.86 -23.02
N LYS A 4 20.99 -3.05 -23.12
CA LYS A 4 20.28 -4.32 -23.13
C LYS A 4 19.65 -4.53 -21.75
N LEU A 5 18.36 -4.22 -21.61
CA LEU A 5 17.57 -4.63 -20.46
C LEU A 5 17.67 -6.17 -20.29
N PRO A 6 17.90 -6.68 -19.07
CA PRO A 6 18.11 -8.10 -18.83
C PRO A 6 16.89 -8.93 -19.26
N LEU A 7 17.16 -10.04 -19.96
CA LEU A 7 16.17 -10.93 -20.59
C LEU A 7 15.06 -11.41 -19.64
N VAL A 8 15.35 -11.45 -18.33
CA VAL A 8 14.40 -11.82 -17.27
C VAL A 8 13.22 -10.84 -17.19
N VAL A 9 13.47 -9.54 -17.33
CA VAL A 9 12.41 -8.51 -17.30
C VAL A 9 11.52 -8.60 -18.54
N LYS A 10 12.10 -8.91 -19.70
CA LYS A 10 11.37 -9.03 -20.97
C LYS A 10 10.44 -10.25 -20.98
N ASN A 11 10.82 -11.32 -20.28
CA ASN A 11 10.03 -12.54 -20.17
C ASN A 11 8.91 -12.40 -19.12
N PHE A 12 9.14 -11.73 -18.00
CA PHE A 12 8.07 -11.39 -17.04
C PHE A 12 7.00 -10.47 -17.64
N VAL A 13 7.40 -9.50 -18.46
CA VAL A 13 6.48 -8.58 -19.15
C VAL A 13 5.70 -9.26 -20.29
N LYS A 14 6.19 -10.37 -20.85
CA LYS A 14 5.48 -11.15 -21.88
C LYS A 14 4.59 -12.27 -21.30
N ALA A 15 4.88 -12.76 -20.10
CA ALA A 15 4.18 -13.88 -19.47
C ALA A 15 2.80 -13.54 -18.88
N THR A 16 2.39 -12.27 -18.89
CA THR A 16 1.05 -11.86 -18.40
C THR A 16 0.29 -11.18 -19.54
N SER A 17 -0.49 -11.96 -20.31
CA SER A 17 -1.50 -11.42 -21.24
C SER A 17 -2.42 -10.39 -20.55
N PHE A 18 -2.60 -10.54 -19.23
CA PHE A 18 -3.23 -9.60 -18.31
C PHE A 18 -2.82 -8.12 -18.51
N TRP A 19 -1.53 -7.81 -18.72
CA TRP A 19 -1.10 -6.41 -18.88
C TRP A 19 -1.35 -5.83 -20.28
N ARG A 20 -1.56 -6.68 -21.29
CA ARG A 20 -1.86 -6.24 -22.66
C ARG A 20 -3.33 -5.85 -22.80
N ASP A 21 -4.20 -6.61 -22.16
CA ASP A 21 -5.65 -6.37 -22.13
C ASP A 21 -6.00 -5.22 -21.16
N ASN A 22 -5.24 -5.03 -20.09
CA ASN A 22 -5.44 -3.97 -19.10
C ASN A 22 -4.61 -2.67 -19.35
N ARG A 23 -4.07 -2.46 -20.56
CA ARG A 23 -3.30 -1.23 -20.89
C ARG A 23 -4.10 0.05 -20.69
N LEU A 24 -5.43 -0.01 -20.76
CA LEU A 24 -6.31 1.12 -20.48
C LEU A 24 -6.19 1.59 -19.03
N ILE A 25 -6.05 0.68 -18.07
CA ILE A 25 -5.93 1.01 -16.63
C ILE A 25 -4.61 1.73 -16.35
N LEU A 26 -3.51 1.23 -16.92
CA LEU A 26 -2.19 1.86 -16.81
C LEU A 26 -2.10 3.23 -17.52
N ARG A 27 -2.82 3.37 -18.64
CA ARG A 27 -2.86 4.62 -19.41
C ARG A 27 -3.68 5.70 -18.70
N GLU A 28 -4.72 5.31 -17.98
CA GLU A 28 -5.58 6.24 -17.22
C GLU A 28 -4.92 6.66 -15.88
N LEU A 29 -4.20 5.77 -15.21
CA LEU A 29 -3.36 6.10 -14.03
C LEU A 29 -2.27 7.13 -14.35
N ARG A 30 -1.81 7.20 -15.61
CA ARG A 30 -0.80 8.18 -16.07
C ARG A 30 -1.32 9.62 -16.13
N PHE A 31 -2.63 9.84 -15.99
CA PHE A 31 -3.21 11.18 -16.07
C PHE A 31 -3.09 11.99 -14.78
N PHE A 32 -2.87 11.33 -13.64
CA PHE A 32 -2.63 11.99 -12.34
C PHE A 32 -1.31 11.53 -11.71
N PRO A 33 -0.17 11.74 -12.37
CA PRO A 33 1.11 11.18 -11.94
C PRO A 33 1.50 11.66 -10.54
N TRP A 34 1.17 12.91 -10.17
CA TRP A 34 1.45 13.45 -8.85
C TRP A 34 0.60 12.83 -7.73
N VAL A 35 -0.70 12.63 -7.96
CA VAL A 35 -1.61 12.03 -6.96
C VAL A 35 -1.25 10.56 -6.75
N VAL A 36 -0.94 9.85 -7.84
CA VAL A 36 -0.50 8.44 -7.79
C VAL A 36 0.87 8.32 -7.12
N ALA A 37 1.82 9.22 -7.43
CA ALA A 37 3.13 9.24 -6.78
C ALA A 37 3.00 9.46 -5.28
N LEU A 38 2.20 10.44 -4.85
CA LEU A 38 1.93 10.69 -3.43
C LEU A 38 1.24 9.49 -2.77
N ALA A 39 0.25 8.88 -3.43
CA ALA A 39 -0.45 7.70 -2.92
C ALA A 39 0.45 6.46 -2.79
N LEU A 40 1.56 6.40 -3.52
CA LEU A 40 2.60 5.35 -3.40
C LEU A 40 3.69 5.72 -2.39
N LEU A 41 4.02 7.00 -2.28
CA LEU A 41 5.09 7.50 -1.42
C LEU A 41 4.67 7.55 0.06
N PHE A 42 3.45 7.99 0.38
CA PHE A 42 2.98 8.04 1.76
C PHE A 42 2.91 6.67 2.47
N PRO A 43 2.46 5.57 1.84
CA PRO A 43 2.53 4.25 2.46
C PRO A 43 3.97 3.82 2.76
N LEU A 44 4.92 4.14 1.88
CA LEU A 44 6.34 3.84 2.10
C LEU A 44 6.91 4.66 3.26
N LEU A 45 6.57 5.93 3.37
CA LEU A 45 6.95 6.76 4.52
C LEU A 45 6.32 6.22 5.81
N ALA A 46 5.02 5.91 5.81
CA ALA A 46 4.34 5.30 6.95
C ALA A 46 5.02 4.00 7.39
N ALA A 47 5.48 3.19 6.43
CA ALA A 47 6.19 1.94 6.67
C ALA A 47 7.56 2.12 7.33
N ILE A 48 8.28 3.17 6.96
CA ILE A 48 9.54 3.53 7.61
C ILE A 48 9.30 3.93 9.08
N PHE A 49 8.29 4.76 9.34
CA PHE A 49 7.93 5.16 10.71
C PHE A 49 7.40 4.00 11.56
N GLU A 50 6.74 3.02 10.94
CA GLU A 50 6.38 1.76 11.60
C GLU A 50 7.62 0.98 12.06
N GLY A 51 8.64 0.86 11.21
CA GLY A 51 9.90 0.22 11.56
C GLY A 51 10.61 0.90 12.74
N PHE A 52 10.67 2.24 12.74
CA PHE A 52 11.19 3.00 13.87
C PHE A 52 10.38 2.77 15.15
N GLY A 53 9.05 2.77 15.05
CA GLY A 53 8.17 2.52 16.20
C GLY A 53 8.41 1.16 16.85
N ILE A 54 8.63 0.11 16.06
CA ILE A 54 8.98 -1.23 16.58
C ILE A 54 10.33 -1.20 17.31
N GLY A 55 11.33 -0.52 16.73
CA GLY A 55 12.64 -0.35 17.35
C GLY A 55 12.57 0.41 18.69
N PHE A 56 11.78 1.48 18.76
CA PHE A 56 11.58 2.22 20.00
C PHE A 56 10.81 1.42 21.05
N LEU A 57 9.82 0.63 20.63
CA LEU A 57 9.09 -0.26 21.53
C LEU A 57 10.00 -1.32 22.13
N LEU A 58 10.92 -1.88 21.33
CA LEU A 58 11.95 -2.80 21.81
C LEU A 58 12.84 -2.13 22.86
N ALA A 59 13.35 -0.92 22.58
CA ALA A 59 14.18 -0.17 23.51
C ALA A 59 13.45 0.17 24.82
N PHE A 60 12.17 0.55 24.72
CA PHE A 60 11.30 0.79 25.86
C PHE A 60 11.13 -0.46 26.73
N LEU A 61 10.80 -1.60 26.12
CA LEU A 61 10.64 -2.86 26.84
C LEU A 61 11.94 -3.32 27.51
N GLN A 62 13.09 -3.16 26.84
CA GLN A 62 14.37 -3.52 27.44
C GLN A 62 14.71 -2.64 28.65
N ASN A 63 14.45 -1.33 28.57
CA ASN A 63 14.67 -0.43 29.70
C ASN A 63 13.72 -0.73 30.88
N LEU A 64 12.46 -1.08 30.60
CA LEU A 64 11.50 -1.49 31.62
C LEU A 64 11.85 -2.83 32.29
N VAL A 65 12.25 -3.83 31.51
CA VAL A 65 12.51 -5.19 32.00
C VAL A 65 13.90 -5.30 32.65
N THR A 66 14.86 -4.48 32.24
CA THR A 66 16.23 -4.52 32.74
C THR A 66 16.78 -3.12 33.00
N PRO A 67 16.46 -2.51 34.17
CA PRO A 67 16.71 -1.09 34.46
C PRO A 67 18.19 -0.63 34.49
N ASN A 68 19.14 -1.57 34.39
CA ASN A 68 20.60 -1.36 34.40
C ASN A 68 21.32 -2.13 33.27
N ALA A 69 20.60 -2.61 32.25
CA ALA A 69 21.24 -3.21 31.08
C ALA A 69 22.00 -2.15 30.27
N GLU A 70 23.04 -2.56 29.55
CA GLU A 70 23.70 -1.69 28.59
C GLU A 70 22.65 -1.08 27.63
N PRO A 71 22.70 0.25 27.37
CA PRO A 71 21.76 0.89 26.46
C PRO A 71 21.73 0.14 25.13
N VAL A 72 20.54 -0.09 24.59
CA VAL A 72 20.36 -0.73 23.28
C VAL A 72 21.16 0.05 22.25
N ARG A 73 22.33 -0.46 21.85
CA ARG A 73 23.15 0.19 20.85
C ARG A 73 22.62 -0.21 19.49
N SER A 74 22.02 0.75 18.79
CA SER A 74 21.64 0.59 17.38
C SER A 74 22.87 0.45 16.46
N GLY A 75 24.07 0.69 17.00
CA GLY A 75 25.34 0.68 16.26
C GLY A 75 25.65 2.01 15.59
N ILE A 76 24.79 3.01 15.77
CA ILE A 76 24.91 4.35 15.20
C ILE A 76 24.90 5.37 16.36
N GLU A 77 26.08 5.91 16.69
CA GLU A 77 26.28 6.73 17.90
C GLU A 77 25.34 7.93 18.02
N TRP A 78 25.01 8.60 16.92
CA TRP A 78 24.09 9.75 16.96
C TRP A 78 22.63 9.34 17.25
N ILE A 79 22.23 8.13 16.85
CA ILE A 79 20.89 7.58 17.18
C ILE A 79 20.87 7.17 18.66
N ASP A 80 21.93 6.53 19.14
CA ASP A 80 22.01 6.06 20.52
C ASP A 80 22.02 7.24 21.52
N VAL A 81 22.71 8.33 21.17
CA VAL A 81 22.81 9.51 22.03
C VAL A 81 21.59 10.44 21.90
N TRP A 82 21.17 10.75 20.68
CA TRP A 82 20.14 11.79 20.43
C TRP A 82 18.71 11.24 20.46
N VAL A 83 18.52 9.99 20.01
CA VAL A 83 17.19 9.35 19.90
C VAL A 83 16.94 8.45 21.11
N LEU A 84 17.89 7.62 21.51
CA LEU A 84 17.71 6.68 22.62
C LEU A 84 18.11 7.27 23.98
N GLY A 85 18.70 8.47 24.04
CA GLY A 85 19.03 9.13 25.30
C GLY A 85 20.01 8.35 26.18
N ALA A 86 20.95 7.61 25.57
CA ALA A 86 21.86 6.68 26.26
C ALA A 86 22.77 7.32 27.33
N ASN A 87 22.84 8.66 27.40
CA ASN A 87 23.64 9.41 28.37
C ASN A 87 22.85 9.91 29.60
N GLY A 88 21.53 9.69 29.66
CA GLY A 88 20.65 10.17 30.73
C GLY A 88 20.33 9.12 31.79
N SER A 89 19.61 9.52 32.85
CA SER A 89 19.03 8.60 33.83
C SER A 89 18.01 7.65 33.18
N SER A 90 17.86 6.42 33.66
CA SER A 90 16.90 5.43 33.12
C SER A 90 15.48 6.01 32.99
N LEU A 91 15.08 6.89 33.92
CA LEU A 91 13.77 7.56 33.91
C LEU A 91 13.64 8.59 32.77
N GLU A 92 14.71 9.34 32.48
CA GLU A 92 14.74 10.28 31.35
C GLU A 92 14.74 9.54 30.01
N GLN A 93 15.45 8.41 29.93
CA GLN A 93 15.45 7.55 28.76
C GLN A 93 14.05 6.98 28.49
N LEU A 94 13.36 6.49 29.52
CA LEU A 94 11.98 5.97 29.40
C LEU A 94 11.01 7.05 28.90
N VAL A 95 11.05 8.25 29.47
CA VAL A 95 10.17 9.36 29.06
C VAL A 95 10.45 9.80 27.62
N ARG A 96 11.74 9.91 27.23
CA ARG A 96 12.12 10.27 25.86
C ARG A 96 11.69 9.22 24.84
N VAL A 97 11.98 7.94 25.10
CA VAL A 97 11.58 6.84 24.21
C VAL A 97 10.05 6.76 24.10
N SER A 98 9.32 6.94 25.21
CA SER A 98 7.85 7.00 25.19
C SER A 98 7.33 8.16 24.33
N GLY A 99 7.92 9.34 24.48
CA GLY A 99 7.59 10.50 23.65
C GLY A 99 7.86 10.27 22.16
N LEU A 100 8.97 9.59 21.83
CA LEU A 100 9.31 9.22 20.46
C LEU A 100 8.37 8.18 19.87
N ILE A 101 7.94 7.18 20.65
CA ILE A 101 6.91 6.21 20.23
C ILE A 101 5.61 6.93 19.89
N LEU A 102 5.17 7.85 20.75
CA LEU A 102 3.95 8.62 20.51
C LEU A 102 4.08 9.47 19.26
N LEU A 103 5.20 10.17 19.09
CA LEU A 103 5.47 11.02 17.93
C LEU A 103 5.57 10.20 16.64
N SER A 104 6.28 9.08 16.63
CA SER A 104 6.38 8.20 15.46
C SER A 104 5.02 7.60 15.09
N THR A 105 4.22 7.23 16.08
CA THR A 105 2.87 6.69 15.88
C THR A 105 1.95 7.77 15.31
N TRP A 106 2.03 9.00 15.81
CA TRP A 106 1.29 10.14 15.27
C TRP A 106 1.66 10.44 13.82
N ILE A 107 2.96 10.53 13.50
CA ILE A 107 3.42 10.79 12.13
C ILE A 107 2.98 9.66 11.19
N ARG A 108 3.12 8.41 11.63
CA ARG A 108 2.62 7.24 10.89
C ARG A 108 1.11 7.34 10.63
N ALA A 109 0.33 7.71 11.64
CA ALA A 109 -1.12 7.88 11.52
C ALA A 109 -1.47 8.97 10.50
N VAL A 110 -0.76 10.10 10.51
CA VAL A 110 -0.89 11.17 9.52
C VAL A 110 -0.60 10.65 8.12
N PHE A 111 0.51 9.95 7.89
CA PHE A 111 0.81 9.40 6.56
C PHE A 111 -0.20 8.36 6.08
N ASN A 112 -0.72 7.52 6.97
CA ASN A 112 -1.80 6.58 6.65
C ASN A 112 -3.11 7.31 6.28
N TYR A 113 -3.42 8.40 6.99
CA TYR A 113 -4.56 9.25 6.66
C TYR A 113 -4.38 9.91 5.30
N LEU A 114 -3.22 10.52 5.04
CA LEU A 114 -2.90 11.10 3.73
C LEU A 114 -3.00 10.04 2.63
N THR A 115 -2.45 8.84 2.84
CA THR A 115 -2.57 7.72 1.89
C THR A 115 -4.03 7.46 1.53
N SER A 116 -4.91 7.39 2.54
CA SER A 116 -6.34 7.15 2.34
C SER A 116 -7.01 8.30 1.56
N VAL A 117 -6.67 9.55 1.89
CA VAL A 117 -7.20 10.74 1.21
C VAL A 117 -6.76 10.78 -0.26
N TYR A 118 -5.47 10.62 -0.54
CA TYR A 118 -4.94 10.69 -1.91
C TYR A 118 -5.41 9.52 -2.77
N MET A 119 -5.56 8.31 -2.20
CA MET A 119 -6.20 7.19 -2.89
C MET A 119 -7.68 7.47 -3.21
N GLY A 120 -8.42 8.06 -2.26
CA GLY A 120 -9.80 8.47 -2.47
C GLY A 120 -9.94 9.52 -3.58
N LEU A 121 -9.10 10.56 -3.55
CA LEU A 121 -9.05 11.60 -4.58
C LEU A 121 -8.69 11.05 -5.95
N ALA A 122 -7.69 10.16 -6.04
CA ALA A 122 -7.34 9.48 -7.28
C ALA A 122 -8.53 8.71 -7.84
N ARG A 123 -9.25 7.96 -6.99
CA ARG A 123 -10.44 7.21 -7.39
C ARG A 123 -11.53 8.12 -7.94
N ILE A 124 -11.86 9.21 -7.25
CA ILE A 124 -12.91 10.15 -7.69
C ILE A 124 -12.57 10.78 -9.05
N ARG A 125 -11.33 11.24 -9.22
CA ARG A 125 -10.90 11.89 -10.48
C ARG A 125 -10.89 10.93 -11.67
N LEU A 126 -10.49 9.67 -11.44
CA LEU A 126 -10.55 8.64 -12.47
C LEU A 126 -12.00 8.39 -12.91
N VAL A 127 -12.93 8.37 -11.97
CA VAL A 127 -14.36 8.16 -12.24
C VAL A 127 -14.95 9.30 -13.03
N ASP A 128 -14.74 10.55 -12.60
CA ASP A 128 -15.24 11.73 -13.31
C ASP A 128 -14.78 11.75 -14.78
N ARG A 129 -13.52 11.38 -15.00
CA ARG A 129 -12.94 11.33 -16.35
C ARG A 129 -13.53 10.22 -17.22
N LEU A 130 -13.78 9.04 -16.66
CA LEU A 130 -14.44 7.95 -17.38
C LEU A 130 -15.87 8.33 -17.77
N TYR A 131 -16.62 8.93 -16.85
CA TYR A 131 -17.97 9.43 -17.15
C TYR A 131 -17.95 10.48 -18.27
N ARG A 132 -17.00 11.43 -18.25
CA ARG A 132 -16.84 12.42 -19.33
C ARG A 132 -16.55 11.79 -20.69
N GLN A 133 -15.58 10.87 -20.76
CA GLN A 133 -15.23 10.20 -22.03
C GLN A 133 -16.41 9.41 -22.61
N ILE A 134 -17.13 8.69 -21.76
CA ILE A 134 -18.32 7.92 -22.17
C ILE A 134 -19.43 8.86 -22.65
N PHE A 135 -19.65 9.97 -21.95
CA PHE A 135 -20.67 10.95 -22.30
C PHE A 135 -20.35 11.67 -23.63
N GLU A 136 -19.08 11.97 -23.89
CA GLU A 136 -18.61 12.49 -25.19
C GLU A 136 -18.83 11.47 -26.31
N GLN A 137 -18.53 10.19 -26.08
CA GLN A 137 -18.77 9.13 -27.07
C GLN A 137 -20.28 8.96 -27.35
N LEU A 138 -21.13 9.00 -26.33
CA LEU A 138 -22.58 8.93 -26.49
C LEU A 138 -23.13 10.08 -27.34
N GLN A 139 -22.62 11.29 -27.16
CA GLN A 139 -23.03 12.46 -27.95
C GLN A 139 -22.59 12.36 -29.42
N SER A 140 -21.53 11.59 -29.71
CA SER A 140 -21.05 11.37 -31.08
C SER A 140 -21.80 10.28 -31.86
N LEU A 141 -22.73 9.55 -31.21
CA LEU A 141 -23.51 8.49 -31.84
C LEU A 141 -24.73 9.04 -32.60
N SER A 142 -24.99 8.45 -33.77
CA SER A 142 -26.09 8.87 -34.65
C SER A 142 -27.49 8.60 -34.03
N LEU A 143 -28.48 9.44 -34.36
CA LEU A 143 -29.88 9.31 -33.93
C LEU A 143 -30.52 7.93 -34.21
N SER A 144 -30.02 7.19 -35.21
CA SER A 144 -30.48 5.83 -35.52
C SER A 144 -30.28 4.84 -34.36
N PHE A 145 -29.20 5.01 -33.57
CA PHE A 145 -28.89 4.17 -32.42
C PHE A 145 -29.85 4.41 -31.25
N PHE A 146 -30.29 5.67 -31.09
CA PHE A 146 -31.27 6.08 -30.07
C PHE A 146 -32.71 5.64 -30.41
N GLY A 147 -32.99 5.29 -31.67
CA GLY A 147 -34.29 4.74 -32.07
C GLY A 147 -34.50 3.27 -31.72
N GLN A 148 -33.42 2.48 -31.53
CA GLN A 148 -33.50 1.04 -31.25
C GLN A 148 -33.28 0.69 -29.77
N THR A 149 -32.64 1.58 -28.99
CA THR A 149 -32.26 1.29 -27.61
C THR A 149 -32.96 2.24 -26.64
N ARG A 150 -33.67 1.69 -25.63
CA ARG A 150 -34.28 2.52 -24.57
C ARG A 150 -33.20 3.29 -23.82
N ALA A 151 -33.28 4.63 -23.80
CA ALA A 151 -32.33 5.49 -23.10
C ALA A 151 -32.12 5.09 -21.62
N GLY A 152 -33.17 4.63 -20.94
CA GLY A 152 -33.08 4.15 -19.56
C GLY A 152 -32.20 2.90 -19.37
N ASN A 153 -32.18 1.98 -20.34
CA ASN A 153 -31.29 0.82 -20.30
C ASN A 153 -29.84 1.24 -20.53
N LEU A 154 -29.60 2.18 -21.45
CA LEU A 154 -28.26 2.69 -21.74
C LEU A 154 -27.64 3.37 -20.51
N VAL A 155 -28.40 4.23 -19.82
CA VAL A 155 -27.95 4.91 -18.60
C VAL A 155 -27.70 3.90 -17.47
N ASN A 156 -28.57 2.90 -17.30
CA ASN A 156 -28.41 1.90 -16.25
C ASN A 156 -27.20 0.99 -16.50
N THR A 157 -27.01 0.54 -17.74
CA THR A 157 -25.83 -0.24 -18.16
C THR A 157 -24.56 0.57 -17.98
N LEU A 158 -24.54 1.83 -18.43
CA LEU A 158 -23.37 2.70 -18.23
C LEU A 158 -23.05 2.92 -16.76
N THR A 159 -24.04 3.24 -15.93
CA THR A 159 -23.82 3.46 -14.49
C THR A 159 -23.31 2.19 -13.80
N SER A 160 -23.87 1.04 -14.15
CA SER A 160 -23.45 -0.27 -13.62
C SER A 160 -22.04 -0.64 -14.08
N GLU A 161 -21.74 -0.55 -15.37
CA GLU A 161 -20.45 -0.92 -15.93
C GLU A 161 -19.34 0.02 -15.47
N VAL A 162 -19.58 1.33 -15.45
CA VAL A 162 -18.62 2.32 -14.91
C VAL A 162 -18.42 2.12 -13.42
N GLY A 163 -19.48 1.80 -12.66
CA GLY A 163 -19.38 1.45 -11.24
C GLY A 163 -18.54 0.19 -11.01
N GLN A 164 -18.71 -0.85 -11.81
CA GLN A 164 -17.89 -2.06 -11.76
C GLN A 164 -16.43 -1.76 -12.12
N LEU A 165 -16.19 -0.99 -13.17
CA LEU A 165 -14.85 -0.58 -13.59
C LEU A 165 -14.16 0.26 -12.50
N GLN A 166 -14.88 1.16 -11.85
CA GLN A 166 -14.40 1.93 -10.71
C GLN A 166 -13.99 1.03 -9.54
N ASN A 167 -14.79 0.02 -9.22
CA ASN A 167 -14.49 -0.92 -8.15
C ASN A 167 -13.25 -1.75 -8.50
N PHE A 168 -13.12 -2.19 -9.75
CA PHE A 168 -11.95 -2.92 -10.23
C PHE A 168 -10.67 -2.09 -10.15
N ILE A 169 -10.70 -0.83 -10.63
CA ILE A 169 -9.55 0.09 -10.57
C ILE A 169 -9.16 0.39 -9.13
N GLY A 170 -10.14 0.61 -8.25
CA GLY A 170 -9.92 0.83 -6.82
C GLY A 170 -9.26 -0.38 -6.15
N ALA A 171 -9.81 -1.58 -6.36
CA ALA A 171 -9.28 -2.82 -5.83
C ALA A 171 -7.87 -3.11 -6.36
N PHE A 172 -7.64 -2.92 -7.67
CA PHE A 172 -6.32 -3.09 -8.27
C PHE A 172 -5.29 -2.12 -7.68
N SER A 173 -5.62 -0.84 -7.56
CA SER A 173 -4.72 0.17 -6.98
C SER A 173 -4.39 -0.12 -5.52
N PHE A 174 -5.40 -0.57 -4.76
CA PHE A 174 -5.22 -1.01 -3.37
C PHE A 174 -4.29 -2.22 -3.28
N LEU A 175 -4.55 -3.28 -4.05
CA LEU A 175 -3.73 -4.49 -4.08
C LEU A 175 -2.30 -4.20 -4.53
N PHE A 176 -2.12 -3.33 -5.54
CA PHE A 176 -0.80 -2.93 -6.02
C PHE A 176 0.00 -2.19 -4.94
N THR A 177 -0.62 -1.22 -4.26
CA THR A 177 0.04 -0.45 -3.21
C THR A 177 0.36 -1.34 -2.00
N LYS A 178 -0.59 -2.16 -1.55
CA LYS A 178 -0.37 -3.10 -0.44
C LYS A 178 0.68 -4.15 -0.78
N GLY A 179 0.69 -4.64 -2.03
CA GLY A 179 1.73 -5.54 -2.52
C GLY A 179 3.12 -4.90 -2.48
N LEU A 180 3.24 -3.63 -2.89
CA LEU A 180 4.51 -2.91 -2.86
C LEU A 180 5.03 -2.69 -1.43
N VAL A 181 4.17 -2.29 -0.50
CA VAL A 181 4.51 -2.18 0.93
C VAL A 181 4.92 -3.54 1.51
N LEU A 182 4.20 -4.60 1.16
CA LEU A 182 4.50 -5.97 1.60
C LEU A 182 5.88 -6.43 1.11
N VAL A 183 6.25 -6.13 -0.13
CA VAL A 183 7.60 -6.43 -0.66
C VAL A 183 8.67 -5.70 0.15
N VAL A 184 8.47 -4.43 0.47
CA VAL A 184 9.42 -3.65 1.30
C VAL A 184 9.59 -4.30 2.68
N TYR A 185 8.49 -4.66 3.34
CA TYR A 185 8.54 -5.35 4.62
C TYR A 185 9.19 -6.73 4.54
N ALA A 186 8.93 -7.49 3.48
CA ALA A 186 9.58 -8.78 3.26
C ALA A 186 11.10 -8.61 3.12
N VAL A 187 11.57 -7.62 2.36
CA VAL A 187 13.00 -7.33 2.21
C VAL A 187 13.64 -6.97 3.55
N ILE A 188 12.98 -6.11 4.34
CA ILE A 188 13.46 -5.75 5.69
C ILE A 188 13.52 -6.99 6.60
N ALA A 189 12.47 -7.80 6.64
CA ALA A 189 12.40 -8.99 7.48
C ALA A 189 13.50 -10.01 7.13
N ILE A 190 13.69 -10.29 5.84
CA ILE A 190 14.75 -11.20 5.35
C ILE A 190 16.14 -10.65 5.72
N SER A 191 16.32 -9.32 5.67
CA SER A 191 17.59 -8.68 6.02
C SER A 191 17.92 -8.80 7.52
N ILE A 192 16.91 -8.86 8.39
CA ILE A 192 17.09 -9.07 9.83
C ILE A 192 17.39 -10.55 10.13
N SER A 193 16.54 -11.47 9.66
CA SER A 193 16.76 -12.91 9.80
C SER A 193 15.93 -13.68 8.78
N TRP A 194 16.60 -14.41 7.91
CA TRP A 194 15.94 -15.24 6.91
C TRP A 194 15.22 -16.45 7.55
N GLN A 195 15.76 -17.01 8.65
CA GLN A 195 15.15 -18.16 9.34
C GLN A 195 13.81 -17.78 9.98
N LEU A 196 13.78 -16.66 10.71
CA LEU A 196 12.55 -16.15 11.32
C LEU A 196 11.52 -15.78 10.25
N THR A 197 11.97 -15.18 9.15
CA THR A 197 11.08 -14.80 8.06
C THR A 197 10.40 -16.02 7.41
N VAL A 198 11.14 -17.09 7.14
CA VAL A 198 10.56 -18.34 6.59
C VAL A 198 9.55 -18.95 7.56
N ALA A 199 9.87 -19.00 8.85
CA ALA A 199 8.95 -19.48 9.88
C ALA A 199 7.66 -18.64 9.92
N SER A 200 7.78 -17.30 9.87
CA SER A 200 6.63 -16.40 9.80
C SER A 200 5.81 -16.62 8.53
N ILE A 201 6.43 -16.77 7.36
CA ILE A 201 5.71 -17.01 6.10
C ILE A 201 4.91 -18.31 6.16
N LEU A 202 5.48 -19.38 6.73
CA LEU A 202 4.76 -20.64 6.93
C LEU A 202 3.54 -20.47 7.85
N LEU A 203 3.71 -19.78 8.99
CA LEU A 203 2.63 -19.52 9.93
C LEU A 203 1.52 -18.66 9.32
N PHE A 204 1.87 -17.54 8.68
CA PHE A 204 0.91 -16.68 8.00
C PHE A 204 0.22 -17.39 6.82
N GLY A 205 0.96 -18.24 6.09
CA GLY A 205 0.41 -19.08 5.03
C GLY A 205 -0.64 -20.06 5.57
N LEU A 206 -0.35 -20.75 6.66
CA LEU A 206 -1.28 -21.65 7.32
C LEU A 206 -2.55 -20.91 7.79
N MET A 207 -2.38 -19.73 8.41
CA MET A 207 -3.48 -18.87 8.83
C MET A 207 -4.33 -18.40 7.64
N ALA A 208 -3.71 -18.02 6.52
CA ALA A 208 -4.41 -17.61 5.32
C ALA A 208 -5.25 -18.75 4.71
N VAL A 209 -4.72 -19.98 4.70
CA VAL A 209 -5.48 -21.17 4.26
C VAL A 209 -6.66 -21.45 5.20
N GLY A 210 -6.46 -21.33 6.52
CA GLY A 210 -7.55 -21.44 7.49
C GLY A 210 -8.65 -20.41 7.25
N LEU A 211 -8.28 -19.14 7.10
CA LEU A 211 -9.21 -18.04 6.89
C LEU A 211 -9.97 -18.14 5.56
N THR A 212 -9.29 -18.56 4.49
CA THR A 212 -9.94 -18.76 3.18
C THR A 212 -10.92 -19.93 3.20
N THR A 213 -10.61 -21.00 3.93
CA THR A 213 -11.52 -22.14 4.13
C THR A 213 -12.77 -21.72 4.91
N LEU A 214 -12.60 -20.92 5.97
CA LEU A 214 -13.73 -20.39 6.76
C LEU A 214 -14.59 -19.42 5.94
N ASN A 215 -13.97 -18.48 5.23
CA ASN A 215 -14.71 -17.53 4.38
C ASN A 215 -15.52 -18.22 3.28
N ARG A 216 -15.00 -19.32 2.71
CA ARG A 216 -15.77 -20.14 1.76
C ARG A 216 -17.01 -20.75 2.41
N ARG A 217 -16.87 -21.34 3.61
CA ARG A 217 -17.98 -21.91 4.37
C ARG A 217 -19.05 -20.88 4.72
N VAL A 218 -18.65 -19.67 5.12
CA VAL A 218 -19.60 -18.59 5.44
C VAL A 218 -20.34 -18.09 4.21
N ARG A 219 -19.71 -18.12 3.03
CA ARG A 219 -20.34 -17.69 1.77
C ARG A 219 -21.28 -18.74 1.16
N GLU A 220 -21.18 -19.99 1.62
CA GLU A 220 -22.04 -21.11 1.22
C GLU A 220 -23.30 -21.24 2.12
N LEU A 221 -23.33 -20.55 3.27
CA LEU A 221 -24.50 -20.39 4.15
C LEU A 221 -25.35 -19.19 3.74
#